data_AF-A0A1V5UPU9-F1
#
_entry.id   AF-A0A1V5UPU9-F1
#
_cell.length_a   1.000
_cell.length_b   1.000
_cell.length_c   1.000
_cell.angle_alpha   90.00
_cell.angle_beta   90.00
_cell.angle_gamma   90.00
#
_symmetry.space_group_name_H-M   'P 1'
#
loop_
_entity.id
_entity.type
_entity.pdbx_description
1 polymer ?
#
loop_
_entity_poly.entity_id
_entity_poly.type
_entity_poly.pdbx_seq_one_letter_code
_entity_poly.pdbx_strand_id
1 'polypeptide(L)'
;MMTLQNVQEPNLFREIFSYDRIPAIKFASEAVPMRLPEDIWITDTTFRDGQQSRPPYSVEDMVEIFKFMHRISGKRGLIRQSEFFLYGQKDREAVEACQSLGYEFPQITAWIRAAKNDFELVKSFGLKETGILTSCSDYHIFLKLKKNRRQTLDSYKEIVTAALENDIVPRCHLEDLTRADFYGFVIPMINEINELCAGTGKRVKIRLCDTMGYGLPYPNAELPRGIPAIIHAILDNTDTRSESLEWHGHNDFHKVLANGIAAWIYGCSAVNGTFLGFGERTGNPPLEGLVFDWMGITGIHDGIDTTAITDMADFFRNKINYVIPPNYPFVGTDFNTTRAGIHADGLTKNEEIYNIFDTEKFLKRPCKVAISNTSGLAGIAYWIQSNIPKGKDIRKDNPGITTIKNWIDEEYRRGRTTTISDEELFALVRQNMPELL
;
A
#
# COMPACT_ATOMS: atom_id res chain seq x y z
N MET A 1 -11.79 18.69 -29.62
CA MET A 1 -11.13 19.00 -28.34
C MET A 1 -12.21 19.19 -27.29
N MET A 2 -12.12 18.48 -26.17
CA MET A 2 -13.00 18.73 -25.02
C MET A 2 -12.60 20.06 -24.38
N THR A 3 -13.55 20.97 -24.21
CA THR A 3 -13.30 22.31 -23.65
C THR A 3 -13.78 22.41 -22.21
N LEU A 4 -13.12 23.27 -21.42
CA LEU A 4 -13.50 23.54 -20.04
C LEU A 4 -14.96 24.03 -19.98
N GLN A 5 -15.80 23.35 -19.21
CA GLN A 5 -17.16 23.77 -18.92
C GLN A 5 -17.18 24.58 -17.63
N ASN A 6 -17.14 25.91 -17.73
CA ASN A 6 -17.19 26.80 -16.57
C ASN A 6 -18.64 27.05 -16.13
N VAL A 7 -19.20 26.07 -15.42
CA VAL A 7 -20.59 26.08 -14.94
C VAL A 7 -20.81 27.11 -13.82
N GLN A 8 -22.04 27.61 -13.69
CA GLN A 8 -22.43 28.54 -12.62
C GLN A 8 -22.66 27.84 -11.29
N GLU A 9 -23.25 26.64 -11.32
CA GLU A 9 -23.58 25.83 -10.15
C GLU A 9 -22.78 24.51 -10.15
N PRO A 10 -22.42 23.97 -8.96
CA PRO A 10 -21.61 22.76 -8.88
C PRO A 10 -22.37 21.50 -9.32
N ASN A 11 -21.72 20.66 -10.13
CA ASN A 11 -22.15 19.30 -10.39
C ASN A 11 -21.65 18.36 -9.28
N LEU A 12 -22.52 18.07 -8.32
CA LEU A 12 -22.23 17.21 -7.16
C LEU A 12 -22.61 15.74 -7.37
N PHE A 13 -23.08 15.35 -8.56
CA PHE A 13 -23.54 13.98 -8.87
C PHE A 13 -24.45 13.40 -7.77
N ARG A 14 -25.50 14.14 -7.38
CA ARG A 14 -26.35 13.82 -6.21
C ARG A 14 -27.08 12.49 -6.32
N GLU A 15 -27.27 11.98 -7.52
CA GLU A 15 -27.80 10.64 -7.76
C GLU A 15 -26.82 9.51 -7.40
N ILE A 16 -25.51 9.81 -7.36
CA ILE A 16 -24.46 8.89 -6.91
C ILE A 16 -24.08 9.20 -5.46
N PHE A 17 -23.85 10.48 -5.11
CA PHE A 17 -23.34 10.94 -3.81
C PHE A 17 -24.39 11.73 -3.02
N SER A 18 -25.54 11.10 -2.76
CA SER A 18 -26.48 11.62 -1.77
C SER A 18 -25.85 11.54 -0.37
N TYR A 19 -25.97 12.60 0.43
CA TYR A 19 -25.32 12.66 1.74
C TYR A 19 -25.91 11.65 2.74
N ASP A 20 -27.21 11.38 2.63
CA ASP A 20 -28.00 10.51 3.49
C ASP A 20 -28.10 9.07 3.00
N ARG A 21 -27.38 8.70 1.92
CA ARG A 21 -27.41 7.35 1.33
C ARG A 21 -26.00 6.84 1.03
N ILE A 22 -25.87 5.52 0.98
CA ILE A 22 -24.63 4.89 0.53
C ILE A 22 -24.42 5.20 -0.97
N PRO A 23 -23.21 5.59 -1.39
CA PRO A 23 -22.98 5.97 -2.78
C PRO A 23 -23.28 4.87 -3.78
N ALA A 24 -24.11 5.18 -4.77
CA ALA A 24 -24.55 4.21 -5.77
C ALA A 24 -23.39 3.73 -6.66
N ILE A 25 -23.43 2.46 -7.08
CA ILE A 25 -22.51 1.91 -8.06
C ILE A 25 -23.28 1.77 -9.39
N LYS A 26 -22.73 2.36 -10.46
CA LYS A 26 -23.27 2.24 -11.81
C LYS A 26 -22.32 1.40 -12.66
N PHE A 27 -22.89 0.54 -13.49
CA PHE A 27 -22.16 -0.34 -14.39
C PHE A 27 -22.61 -0.12 -15.82
N ALA A 28 -21.65 0.11 -16.70
CA ALA A 28 -21.86 0.14 -18.14
C ALA A 28 -22.06 -1.29 -18.67
N SER A 29 -22.73 -1.42 -19.82
CA SER A 29 -22.89 -2.71 -20.51
C SER A 29 -21.56 -3.27 -21.01
N GLU A 30 -20.63 -2.39 -21.38
CA GLU A 30 -19.33 -2.77 -21.96
C GLU A 30 -18.22 -2.66 -20.92
N ALA A 31 -17.35 -3.67 -20.93
CA ALA A 31 -16.15 -3.71 -20.10
C ALA A 31 -15.04 -2.87 -20.73
N VAL A 32 -14.35 -2.08 -19.93
CA VAL A 32 -13.10 -1.43 -20.33
C VAL A 32 -12.02 -2.51 -20.53
N PRO A 33 -11.26 -2.51 -21.64
CA PRO A 33 -10.19 -3.47 -21.87
C PRO A 33 -8.96 -3.16 -21.00
N MET A 34 -8.18 -4.18 -20.63
CA MET A 34 -6.92 -3.99 -19.90
C MET A 34 -5.88 -3.27 -20.77
N ARG A 35 -5.02 -2.45 -20.16
CA ARG A 35 -3.92 -1.71 -20.81
C ARG A 35 -2.71 -1.66 -19.86
N LEU A 36 -2.20 -2.84 -19.49
CA LEU A 36 -1.05 -2.95 -18.58
C LEU A 36 0.20 -2.31 -19.21
N PRO A 37 0.86 -1.34 -18.54
CA PRO A 37 2.11 -0.75 -19.03
C PRO A 37 3.28 -1.75 -19.06
N GLU A 38 4.32 -1.46 -19.85
CA GLU A 38 5.54 -2.27 -19.89
C GLU A 38 6.29 -2.29 -18.54
N ASP A 39 6.25 -1.17 -17.83
CA ASP A 39 6.86 -1.00 -16.51
C ASP A 39 5.84 -0.41 -15.53
N ILE A 40 5.73 -1.08 -14.38
CA ILE A 40 4.91 -0.67 -13.25
C ILE A 40 5.78 -0.63 -12.00
N TRP A 41 5.49 0.26 -11.07
CA TRP A 41 6.24 0.43 -9.82
C TRP A 41 5.37 0.99 -8.70
N ILE A 42 5.93 0.97 -7.50
CA ILE A 42 5.34 1.49 -6.28
C ILE A 42 5.96 2.85 -5.98
N THR A 43 5.16 3.79 -5.50
CA THR A 43 5.67 4.97 -4.80
C THR A 43 5.21 4.92 -3.35
N ASP A 44 6.07 5.34 -2.43
CA ASP A 44 5.82 5.35 -1.01
C ASP A 44 5.38 6.75 -0.54
N THR A 45 4.46 6.80 0.41
CA THR A 45 4.07 8.03 1.13
C THR A 45 4.05 7.81 2.65
N THR A 46 4.82 6.84 3.17
CA THR A 46 4.87 6.52 4.61
C THR A 46 5.34 7.74 5.43
N PHE A 47 6.24 8.54 4.86
CA PHE A 47 6.76 9.76 5.51
C PHE A 47 5.96 11.02 5.20
N ARG A 48 4.80 10.91 4.54
CA ARG A 48 3.86 12.01 4.31
C ARG A 48 2.45 11.63 4.75
N ASP A 49 1.66 10.93 3.92
CA ASP A 49 0.28 10.53 4.26
C ASP A 49 0.27 9.59 5.47
N GLY A 50 1.19 8.62 5.47
CA GLY A 50 1.37 7.70 6.58
C GLY A 50 1.59 8.43 7.90
N GLN A 51 2.17 9.65 7.89
CA GLN A 51 2.35 10.45 9.10
C GLN A 51 1.08 10.96 9.77
N GLN A 52 0.00 11.10 9.01
CA GLN A 52 -1.20 11.76 9.50
C GLN A 52 -2.04 10.87 10.42
N SER A 53 -1.77 9.57 10.48
CA SER A 53 -2.54 8.61 11.28
C SER A 53 -1.68 7.53 11.97
N ARG A 54 -0.41 7.83 12.29
CA ARG A 54 0.57 6.87 12.83
C ARG A 54 1.15 7.24 14.21
N PRO A 55 1.90 6.32 14.86
CA PRO A 55 2.83 6.66 15.93
C PRO A 55 3.93 7.62 15.44
N PRO A 56 4.40 8.58 16.25
CA PRO A 56 5.45 9.51 15.85
C PRO A 56 6.77 8.78 15.55
N TYR A 57 7.48 9.19 14.49
CA TYR A 57 8.82 8.67 14.14
C TYR A 57 9.86 9.72 14.49
N SER A 58 10.97 9.27 15.07
CA SER A 58 12.22 10.01 15.11
C SER A 58 12.89 10.05 13.72
N VAL A 59 13.97 10.83 13.59
CA VAL A 59 14.78 10.84 12.37
C VAL A 59 15.38 9.45 12.12
N GLU A 60 15.87 8.82 13.18
CA GLU A 60 16.48 7.49 13.14
C GLU A 60 15.48 6.42 12.69
N ASP A 61 14.23 6.50 13.16
CA ASP A 61 13.18 5.58 12.73
C ASP A 61 12.86 5.75 11.24
N MET A 62 12.80 6.99 10.75
CA MET A 62 12.55 7.26 9.33
C MET A 62 13.68 6.74 8.44
N VAL A 63 14.93 6.94 8.86
CA VAL A 63 16.12 6.42 8.19
C VAL A 63 16.10 4.88 8.14
N GLU A 64 15.75 4.21 9.23
CA GLU A 64 15.72 2.74 9.26
C GLU A 64 14.60 2.18 8.37
N ILE A 65 13.42 2.80 8.41
CA ILE A 65 12.31 2.48 7.48
C ILE A 65 12.75 2.65 6.02
N PHE A 66 13.44 3.74 5.70
CA PHE A 66 13.93 4.01 4.35
C PHE A 66 14.95 2.96 3.88
N LYS A 67 15.80 2.44 4.77
CA LYS A 67 16.71 1.31 4.45
C LYS A 67 15.96 0.02 4.14
N PHE A 68 14.88 -0.30 4.86
CA PHE A 68 14.04 -1.44 4.51
C PHE A 68 13.41 -1.27 3.13
N MET A 69 12.87 -0.08 2.82
CA MET A 69 12.35 0.22 1.49
C MET A 69 13.42 0.09 0.41
N HIS A 70 14.65 0.55 0.66
CA HIS A 70 15.77 0.36 -0.28
C HIS A 70 16.04 -1.13 -0.58
N ARG A 71 16.08 -1.98 0.46
CA ARG A 71 16.25 -3.43 0.29
C ARG A 71 15.14 -4.04 -0.56
N ILE A 72 13.88 -3.68 -0.28
CA ILE A 72 12.72 -4.15 -1.06
C ILE A 72 12.80 -3.65 -2.51
N SER A 73 13.20 -2.39 -2.71
CA SER A 73 13.30 -1.76 -4.04
C SER A 73 14.29 -2.49 -4.94
N GLY A 74 15.43 -2.88 -4.36
CA GLY A 74 16.55 -3.46 -5.08
C GLY A 74 17.03 -2.60 -6.25
N LYS A 75 17.76 -3.23 -7.17
CA LYS A 75 18.26 -2.55 -8.38
C LYS A 75 17.17 -2.22 -9.40
N ARG A 76 15.98 -2.80 -9.24
CA ARG A 76 14.84 -2.58 -10.15
C ARG A 76 14.09 -1.29 -9.82
N GLY A 77 14.29 -0.74 -8.62
CA GLY A 77 13.53 0.41 -8.16
C GLY A 77 12.05 0.11 -8.05
N LEU A 78 11.69 -1.05 -7.47
CA LEU A 78 10.29 -1.45 -7.27
C LEU A 78 9.55 -0.38 -6.45
N ILE A 79 10.08 0.00 -5.29
CA ILE A 79 9.65 1.23 -4.62
C ILE A 79 10.52 2.34 -5.21
N ARG A 80 9.98 3.02 -6.22
CA ARG A 80 10.75 3.95 -7.05
C ARG A 80 10.97 5.30 -6.38
N GLN A 81 9.98 5.76 -5.63
CA GLN A 81 9.99 7.07 -4.97
C GLN A 81 9.44 6.95 -3.56
N SER A 82 9.90 7.80 -2.64
CA SER A 82 9.34 7.93 -1.29
C SER A 82 9.13 9.41 -0.97
N GLU A 83 7.91 9.75 -0.59
CA GLU A 83 7.44 11.13 -0.38
C GLU A 83 7.61 11.57 1.08
N PHE A 84 8.28 12.70 1.29
CA PHE A 84 8.52 13.32 2.58
C PHE A 84 7.82 14.68 2.70
N PHE A 85 7.48 15.06 3.94
CA PHE A 85 7.24 16.46 4.27
C PHE A 85 8.55 17.26 4.34
N LEU A 86 8.50 18.57 4.09
CA LEU A 86 9.65 19.48 4.25
C LEU A 86 9.42 20.58 5.30
N TYR A 87 8.27 20.58 5.97
CA TYR A 87 7.84 21.70 6.80
C TYR A 87 8.53 21.73 8.18
N GLY A 88 8.63 20.57 8.84
CA GLY A 88 9.26 20.44 10.14
C GLY A 88 10.78 20.35 10.03
N GLN A 89 11.48 20.82 11.06
CA GLN A 89 12.93 20.64 11.17
C GLN A 89 13.31 19.15 11.15
N LYS A 90 12.56 18.34 11.89
CA LYS A 90 12.71 16.88 11.93
C LYS A 90 12.56 16.22 10.55
N ASP A 91 11.60 16.68 9.75
CA ASP A 91 11.36 16.09 8.43
C ASP A 91 12.50 16.43 7.47
N ARG A 92 13.04 17.65 7.56
CA ARG A 92 14.24 18.08 6.81
C ARG A 92 15.48 17.29 7.21
N GLU A 93 15.73 17.11 8.51
CA GLU A 93 16.82 16.28 9.02
C GLU A 93 16.69 14.83 8.53
N ALA A 94 15.47 14.29 8.47
CA ALA A 94 15.21 12.97 7.92
C ALA A 94 15.50 12.88 6.42
N VAL A 95 15.14 13.91 5.64
CA VAL A 95 15.47 13.98 4.21
C VAL A 95 16.99 13.99 4.01
N GLU A 96 17.73 14.85 4.72
CA GLU A 96 19.19 14.91 4.63
C GLU A 96 19.85 13.58 5.01
N ALA A 97 19.40 12.98 6.12
CA ALA A 97 19.91 11.71 6.58
C ALA A 97 19.65 10.59 5.56
N CYS A 98 18.45 10.53 4.98
CA CYS A 98 18.12 9.53 3.95
C CYS A 98 18.90 9.77 2.64
N GLN A 99 19.09 11.02 2.22
CA GLN A 99 19.90 11.37 1.06
C GLN A 99 21.37 10.97 1.25
N SER A 100 21.91 11.14 2.46
CA SER A 100 23.30 10.80 2.79
C SER A 100 23.63 9.30 2.62
N LEU A 101 22.61 8.43 2.60
CA LEU A 101 22.78 7.00 2.34
C LEU A 101 23.20 6.70 0.89
N GLY A 102 23.00 7.64 -0.04
CA GLY A 102 23.45 7.52 -1.43
C GLY A 102 22.72 6.44 -2.24
N TYR A 103 21.50 6.08 -1.86
CA TYR A 103 20.70 5.07 -2.55
C TYR A 103 20.13 5.59 -3.86
N GLU A 104 20.12 4.73 -4.89
CA GLU A 104 19.45 5.00 -6.15
C GLU A 104 17.92 4.99 -6.02
N PHE A 105 17.40 4.05 -5.20
CA PHE A 105 15.98 3.90 -4.90
C PHE A 105 15.73 3.61 -3.41
N PRO A 106 14.61 4.06 -2.84
CA PRO A 106 13.64 4.96 -3.48
C PRO A 106 14.20 6.38 -3.63
N GLN A 107 13.86 7.04 -4.75
CA GLN A 107 14.18 8.46 -4.95
C GLN A 107 13.32 9.32 -4.02
N ILE A 108 13.94 10.30 -3.36
CA ILE A 108 13.21 11.18 -2.44
C ILE A 108 12.44 12.23 -3.25
N THR A 109 11.16 12.40 -2.93
CA THR A 109 10.28 13.46 -3.45
C THR A 109 9.61 14.18 -2.28
N ALA A 110 9.11 15.39 -2.52
CA ALA A 110 8.41 16.16 -1.52
C ALA A 110 6.94 16.42 -1.88
N TRP A 111 6.20 16.92 -0.89
CA TRP A 111 4.89 17.54 -1.07
C TRP A 111 4.90 18.94 -0.45
N ILE A 112 4.48 19.96 -1.20
CA ILE A 112 4.51 21.37 -0.79
C ILE A 112 3.13 22.03 -0.83
N ARG A 113 2.94 23.15 -0.11
CA ARG A 113 1.68 23.91 -0.06
C ARG A 113 1.44 24.78 -1.29
N ALA A 114 2.25 24.59 -2.34
CA ALA A 114 2.16 25.30 -3.61
C ALA A 114 2.31 26.83 -3.50
N ALA A 115 3.09 27.33 -2.53
CA ALA A 115 3.55 28.71 -2.53
C ALA A 115 4.86 28.85 -3.33
N LYS A 116 5.09 29.98 -4.01
CA LYS A 116 6.31 30.18 -4.83
C LYS A 116 7.60 29.96 -4.04
N ASN A 117 7.65 30.40 -2.79
CA ASN A 117 8.82 30.24 -1.92
C ASN A 117 9.06 28.78 -1.51
N ASP A 118 8.06 27.90 -1.58
CA ASP A 118 8.24 26.49 -1.23
C ASP A 118 9.15 25.78 -2.27
N PHE A 119 9.21 26.25 -3.52
CA PHE A 119 10.09 25.68 -4.54
C PHE A 119 11.58 25.92 -4.26
N GLU A 120 11.92 27.02 -3.57
CA GLU A 120 13.29 27.27 -3.12
C GLU A 120 13.75 26.18 -2.13
N LEU A 121 12.83 25.74 -1.26
CA LEU A 121 13.09 24.65 -0.32
C LEU A 121 13.30 23.34 -1.06
N VAL A 122 12.44 23.00 -2.02
CA VAL A 122 12.58 21.79 -2.86
C VAL A 122 13.93 21.79 -3.59
N LYS A 123 14.35 22.94 -4.13
CA LYS A 123 15.66 23.12 -4.76
C LYS A 123 16.82 22.97 -3.79
N SER A 124 16.72 23.49 -2.57
CA SER A 124 17.78 23.41 -1.57
C SER A 124 18.14 21.96 -1.20
N PHE A 125 17.15 21.05 -1.29
CA PHE A 125 17.35 19.60 -1.12
C PHE A 125 17.70 18.87 -2.43
N GLY A 126 17.88 19.58 -3.55
CA GLY A 126 18.20 18.97 -4.85
C GLY A 126 17.10 18.06 -5.41
N LEU A 127 15.85 18.23 -4.96
CA LEU A 127 14.75 17.38 -5.39
C LEU A 127 14.27 17.79 -6.79
N LYS A 128 14.09 16.79 -7.67
CA LYS A 128 13.68 17.00 -9.08
C LYS A 128 12.17 17.06 -9.28
N GLU A 129 11.40 16.66 -8.27
CA GLU A 129 9.95 16.50 -8.34
C GLU A 129 9.29 16.84 -7.02
N THR A 130 8.17 17.56 -7.08
CA THR A 130 7.33 17.82 -5.91
C THR A 130 5.86 17.70 -6.22
N GLY A 131 5.10 17.24 -5.22
CA GLY A 131 3.65 17.23 -5.23
C GLY A 131 3.05 18.61 -5.03
N ILE A 132 2.01 18.90 -5.81
CA ILE A 132 1.14 20.07 -5.67
C ILE A 132 -0.32 19.63 -5.64
N LEU A 133 -1.12 20.25 -4.78
CA LEU A 133 -2.55 19.96 -4.65
C LEU A 133 -3.35 20.62 -5.77
N THR A 134 -4.09 19.83 -6.53
CA THR A 134 -4.95 20.30 -7.63
C THR A 134 -6.34 19.66 -7.53
N SER A 135 -7.17 20.14 -6.61
CA SER A 135 -8.53 19.63 -6.40
C SER A 135 -9.40 19.75 -7.65
N CYS A 136 -10.15 18.70 -7.97
CA CYS A 136 -10.83 18.59 -9.25
C CYS A 136 -12.33 18.27 -9.19
N SER A 137 -12.87 17.96 -8.02
CA SER A 137 -14.33 17.84 -7.86
C SER A 137 -14.99 19.19 -7.60
N ASP A 138 -16.25 19.32 -8.01
CA ASP A 138 -17.03 20.53 -7.71
C ASP A 138 -17.33 20.68 -6.20
N TYR A 139 -17.27 19.59 -5.43
CA TYR A 139 -17.24 19.67 -3.96
C TYR A 139 -16.06 20.53 -3.50
N HIS A 140 -14.87 20.29 -4.04
CA HIS A 140 -13.68 21.03 -3.64
C HIS A 140 -13.64 22.42 -4.28
N ILE A 141 -13.91 22.54 -5.58
CA ILE A 141 -13.84 23.81 -6.30
C ILE A 141 -14.84 24.83 -5.73
N PHE A 142 -16.11 24.44 -5.62
CA PHE A 142 -17.17 25.37 -5.22
C PHE A 142 -17.39 25.40 -3.72
N LEU A 143 -17.33 24.27 -3.00
CA LEU A 143 -17.68 24.25 -1.58
C LEU A 143 -16.49 24.53 -0.67
N LYS A 144 -15.29 24.00 -0.99
CA LYS A 144 -14.05 24.21 -0.20
C LYS A 144 -13.32 25.49 -0.63
N LEU A 145 -12.98 25.63 -1.91
CA LEU A 145 -12.16 26.74 -2.42
C LEU A 145 -12.96 28.01 -2.70
N LYS A 146 -14.30 27.91 -2.81
CA LYS A 146 -15.19 29.05 -3.12
C LYS A 146 -14.80 29.76 -4.43
N LYS A 147 -14.36 28.99 -5.43
CA LYS A 147 -13.96 29.45 -6.77
C LYS A 147 -14.86 28.79 -7.82
N ASN A 148 -14.79 29.29 -9.06
CA ASN A 148 -15.26 28.54 -10.23
C ASN A 148 -14.13 27.70 -10.85
N ARG A 149 -14.49 26.86 -11.83
CA ARG A 149 -13.57 25.95 -12.51
C ARG A 149 -12.42 26.68 -13.21
N ARG A 150 -12.69 27.75 -13.96
CA ARG A 150 -11.65 28.53 -14.65
C ARG A 150 -10.66 29.16 -13.67
N GLN A 151 -11.15 29.89 -12.66
CA GLN A 151 -10.32 30.50 -11.62
C GLN A 151 -9.43 29.48 -10.89
N THR A 152 -9.94 28.27 -10.70
CA THR A 152 -9.22 27.19 -10.04
C THR A 152 -8.11 26.63 -10.93
N LEU A 153 -8.42 26.30 -12.18
CA LEU A 153 -7.45 25.85 -13.18
C LEU A 153 -6.35 26.91 -13.39
N ASP A 154 -6.71 28.18 -13.55
CA ASP A 154 -5.72 29.26 -13.74
C ASP A 154 -4.74 29.32 -12.56
N SER A 155 -5.22 29.16 -11.31
CA SER A 155 -4.32 29.09 -10.15
C SER A 155 -3.41 27.86 -10.14
N TYR A 156 -3.87 26.70 -10.64
CA TYR A 156 -2.99 25.53 -10.79
C TYR A 156 -1.93 25.77 -11.86
N LYS A 157 -2.29 26.41 -12.98
CA LYS A 157 -1.35 26.75 -14.06
C LYS A 157 -0.25 27.68 -13.55
N GLU A 158 -0.57 28.67 -12.72
CA GLU A 158 0.44 29.55 -12.10
C GLU A 158 1.48 28.76 -11.28
N ILE A 159 1.02 27.79 -10.48
CA ILE A 159 1.89 26.95 -9.65
C ILE A 159 2.73 26.00 -10.51
N VAL A 160 2.13 25.37 -11.52
CA VAL A 160 2.82 24.47 -12.46
C VAL A 160 3.91 25.24 -13.22
N THR A 161 3.59 26.43 -13.74
CA THR A 161 4.58 27.30 -14.39
C THR A 161 5.72 27.64 -13.45
N ALA A 162 5.43 28.01 -12.20
CA ALA A 162 6.46 28.29 -11.21
C ALA A 162 7.35 27.06 -10.93
N ALA A 163 6.79 25.84 -10.88
CA ALA A 163 7.59 24.62 -10.75
C ALA A 163 8.54 24.42 -11.95
N LEU A 164 8.02 24.59 -13.18
CA LEU A 164 8.78 24.42 -14.42
C LEU A 164 9.91 25.46 -14.57
N GLU A 165 9.65 26.72 -14.23
CA GLU A 165 10.65 27.81 -14.17
C GLU A 165 11.77 27.50 -13.15
N ASN A 166 11.44 26.69 -12.15
CA ASN A 166 12.37 26.22 -11.13
C ASN A 166 13.04 24.88 -11.50
N ASP A 167 12.90 24.39 -12.74
CA ASP A 167 13.45 23.10 -13.19
C ASP A 167 12.91 21.88 -12.40
N ILE A 168 11.77 22.04 -11.73
CA ILE A 168 11.12 20.98 -10.95
C ILE A 168 9.98 20.40 -11.78
N VAL A 169 9.89 19.06 -11.81
CA VAL A 169 8.74 18.35 -12.38
C VAL A 169 7.56 18.44 -11.39
N PRO A 170 6.42 19.06 -11.78
CA PRO A 170 5.25 19.07 -10.93
C PRO A 170 4.53 17.72 -10.97
N ARG A 171 4.18 17.19 -9.80
CA ARG A 171 3.21 16.10 -9.63
C ARG A 171 1.87 16.68 -9.20
N CYS A 172 0.93 16.83 -10.12
CA CYS A 172 -0.41 17.35 -9.85
C CYS A 172 -1.27 16.29 -9.17
N HIS A 173 -1.69 16.56 -7.94
CA HIS A 173 -2.54 15.68 -7.14
C HIS A 173 -4.00 16.04 -7.40
N LEU A 174 -4.68 15.25 -8.22
CA LEU A 174 -6.08 15.44 -8.56
C LEU A 174 -6.97 15.07 -7.36
N GLU A 175 -7.01 15.93 -6.34
CA GLU A 175 -7.75 15.70 -5.10
C GLU A 175 -9.25 15.52 -5.42
N ASP A 176 -9.82 14.49 -4.81
CA ASP A 176 -11.23 14.10 -4.91
C ASP A 176 -11.69 13.72 -6.32
N LEU A 177 -10.79 13.12 -7.11
CA LEU A 177 -11.03 12.72 -8.50
C LEU A 177 -12.23 11.80 -8.68
N THR A 178 -12.47 10.89 -7.73
CA THR A 178 -13.56 9.91 -7.83
C THR A 178 -14.96 10.50 -7.65
N ARG A 179 -15.06 11.84 -7.53
CA ARG A 179 -16.30 12.63 -7.54
C ARG A 179 -16.26 13.79 -8.54
N ALA A 180 -15.28 13.81 -9.45
CA ALA A 180 -15.05 14.91 -10.37
C ALA A 180 -15.80 14.78 -11.70
N ASP A 181 -16.06 15.91 -12.34
CA ASP A 181 -16.59 15.97 -13.70
C ASP A 181 -15.43 15.81 -14.70
N PHE A 182 -15.35 14.62 -15.30
CA PHE A 182 -14.23 14.27 -16.17
C PHE A 182 -14.18 15.10 -17.44
N TYR A 183 -15.28 15.15 -18.18
CA TYR A 183 -15.32 15.79 -19.49
C TYR A 183 -15.51 17.31 -19.40
N GLY A 184 -16.17 17.79 -18.34
CA GLY A 184 -16.34 19.23 -18.11
C GLY A 184 -15.19 19.91 -17.41
N PHE A 185 -14.34 19.18 -16.66
CA PHE A 185 -13.23 19.77 -15.91
C PHE A 185 -11.91 19.00 -15.98
N VAL A 186 -11.87 17.71 -15.60
CA VAL A 186 -10.60 16.97 -15.43
C VAL A 186 -9.80 16.90 -16.73
N ILE A 187 -10.41 16.47 -17.83
CA ILE A 187 -9.72 16.33 -19.13
C ILE A 187 -9.25 17.69 -19.67
N PRO A 188 -10.10 18.75 -19.72
CA PRO A 188 -9.63 20.09 -20.06
C PRO A 188 -8.47 20.59 -19.19
N MET A 189 -8.54 20.37 -17.87
CA MET A 189 -7.51 20.77 -16.93
C MET A 189 -6.18 20.05 -17.18
N ILE A 190 -6.20 18.72 -17.41
CA ILE A 190 -5.00 17.96 -17.76
C ILE A 190 -4.41 18.46 -19.08
N ASN A 191 -5.23 18.70 -20.10
CA ASN A 191 -4.76 19.19 -21.40
C ASN A 191 -4.10 20.58 -21.27
N GLU A 192 -4.74 21.54 -20.60
CA GLU A 192 -4.14 22.88 -20.39
C GLU A 192 -2.87 22.85 -19.53
N ILE A 193 -2.72 21.88 -18.62
CA ILE A 193 -1.49 21.68 -17.83
C ILE A 193 -0.39 21.03 -18.69
N ASN A 194 -0.73 20.03 -19.52
CA ASN A 194 0.20 19.39 -20.45
C ASN A 194 0.76 20.39 -21.46
N GLU A 195 -0.06 21.34 -21.94
CA GLU A 195 0.36 22.43 -22.82
C GLU A 195 1.49 23.29 -22.21
N LEU A 196 1.48 23.52 -20.88
CA LEU A 196 2.56 24.25 -20.20
C LEU A 196 3.91 23.51 -20.26
N CYS A 197 3.88 22.19 -20.41
CA CYS A 197 5.08 21.36 -20.52
C CYS A 197 5.58 21.26 -21.97
N ALA A 198 4.79 21.68 -22.97
CA ALA A 198 5.16 21.58 -24.37
C ALA A 198 6.47 22.34 -24.66
N GLY A 199 7.42 21.66 -25.30
CA GLY A 199 8.74 22.23 -25.62
C GLY A 199 9.72 22.34 -24.44
N THR A 200 9.32 22.04 -23.20
CA THR A 200 10.21 22.09 -22.03
C THR A 200 11.08 20.83 -21.87
N GLY A 201 10.75 19.75 -22.59
CA GLY A 201 11.35 18.43 -22.40
C GLY A 201 10.91 17.70 -21.13
N LYS A 202 10.11 18.33 -20.26
CA LYS A 202 9.52 17.72 -19.06
C LYS A 202 8.10 17.23 -19.34
N ARG A 203 7.62 16.30 -18.52
CA ARG A 203 6.21 15.88 -18.48
C ARG A 203 5.71 16.06 -17.06
N VAL A 204 4.53 16.66 -16.91
CA VAL A 204 3.83 16.67 -15.63
C VAL A 204 3.51 15.22 -15.21
N LYS A 205 3.54 14.95 -13.92
CA LYS A 205 2.95 13.72 -13.36
C LYS A 205 1.56 14.01 -12.84
N ILE A 206 0.62 13.12 -13.14
CA ILE A 206 -0.77 13.24 -12.71
C ILE A 206 -1.06 12.14 -11.70
N ARG A 207 -1.20 12.52 -10.43
CA ARG A 207 -1.60 11.62 -9.34
C ARG A 207 -3.13 11.63 -9.22
N LEU A 208 -3.74 10.51 -9.57
CA LEU A 208 -5.17 10.25 -9.50
C LEU A 208 -5.54 9.92 -8.06
N CYS A 209 -6.19 10.86 -7.36
CA CYS A 209 -6.47 10.71 -5.93
C CYS A 209 -7.92 10.27 -5.67
N ASP A 210 -8.09 9.03 -5.22
CA ASP A 210 -9.32 8.54 -4.60
C ASP A 210 -9.37 8.91 -3.12
N THR A 211 -9.47 10.22 -2.89
CA THR A 211 -9.34 10.86 -1.56
C THR A 211 -10.27 10.27 -0.50
N MET A 212 -11.45 9.79 -0.91
CA MET A 212 -12.48 9.27 -0.03
C MET A 212 -12.71 7.75 -0.16
N GLY A 213 -11.89 7.04 -0.95
CA GLY A 213 -11.99 5.59 -1.13
C GLY A 213 -13.20 5.12 -1.97
N TYR A 214 -13.75 5.95 -2.85
CA TYR A 214 -14.92 5.62 -3.67
C TYR A 214 -14.60 4.80 -4.93
N GLY A 215 -13.33 4.65 -5.28
CA GLY A 215 -12.85 3.96 -6.45
C GLY A 215 -13.34 2.51 -6.54
N LEU A 216 -13.58 2.07 -7.76
CA LEU A 216 -14.10 0.74 -8.07
C LEU A 216 -13.18 0.03 -9.09
N PRO A 217 -12.71 -1.20 -8.81
CA PRO A 217 -11.74 -1.88 -9.65
C PRO A 217 -12.38 -2.66 -10.81
N TYR A 218 -13.70 -2.56 -10.98
CA TYR A 218 -14.46 -3.40 -11.91
C TYR A 218 -14.40 -2.85 -13.34
N PRO A 219 -14.24 -3.72 -14.37
CA PRO A 219 -14.11 -3.31 -15.77
C PRO A 219 -15.31 -2.50 -16.29
N ASN A 220 -16.51 -2.78 -15.78
CA ASN A 220 -17.74 -2.11 -16.18
C ASN A 220 -18.10 -0.91 -15.30
N ALA A 221 -17.35 -0.60 -14.25
CA ALA A 221 -17.71 0.50 -13.36
C ALA A 221 -17.62 1.85 -14.09
N GLU A 222 -18.68 2.65 -13.99
CA GLU A 222 -18.76 3.94 -14.69
C GLU A 222 -17.99 5.06 -13.98
N LEU A 223 -17.69 6.12 -14.72
CA LEU A 223 -17.24 7.39 -14.15
C LEU A 223 -18.30 7.96 -13.17
N PRO A 224 -17.88 8.73 -12.14
CA PRO A 224 -16.48 9.07 -11.84
C PRO A 224 -15.79 8.05 -10.92
N ARG A 225 -16.37 6.88 -10.65
CA ARG A 225 -15.85 5.93 -9.65
C ARG A 225 -15.03 4.78 -10.23
N GLY A 226 -15.31 4.37 -11.46
CA GLY A 226 -14.65 3.24 -12.10
C GLY A 226 -13.21 3.54 -12.49
N ILE A 227 -12.26 2.92 -11.80
CA ILE A 227 -10.82 3.09 -12.06
C ILE A 227 -10.44 2.78 -13.51
N PRO A 228 -10.96 1.71 -14.14
CA PRO A 228 -10.71 1.45 -15.55
C PRO A 228 -11.19 2.60 -16.44
N ALA A 229 -12.40 3.10 -16.21
CA ALA A 229 -13.00 4.20 -16.97
C ALA A 229 -12.25 5.52 -16.77
N ILE A 230 -11.79 5.81 -15.55
CA ILE A 230 -10.97 6.99 -15.21
C ILE A 230 -9.68 7.00 -16.04
N ILE A 231 -8.93 5.90 -16.01
CA ILE A 231 -7.62 5.81 -16.65
C ILE A 231 -7.76 5.85 -18.17
N HIS A 232 -8.74 5.13 -18.74
CA HIS A 232 -9.04 5.20 -20.16
C HIS A 232 -9.46 6.60 -20.61
N ALA A 233 -10.35 7.27 -19.86
CA ALA A 233 -10.76 8.63 -20.19
C ALA A 233 -9.56 9.57 -20.28
N ILE A 234 -8.57 9.44 -19.39
CA ILE A 234 -7.36 10.26 -19.40
C ILE A 234 -6.44 9.89 -20.56
N LEU A 235 -6.10 8.61 -20.71
CA LEU A 235 -5.14 8.16 -21.73
C LEU A 235 -5.66 8.34 -23.17
N ASP A 236 -6.96 8.23 -23.39
CA ASP A 236 -7.56 8.33 -24.74
C ASP A 236 -7.88 9.78 -25.13
N ASN A 237 -7.91 10.72 -24.19
CA ASN A 237 -8.32 12.12 -24.44
C ASN A 237 -7.26 13.17 -24.05
N THR A 238 -6.06 12.75 -23.66
CA THR A 238 -4.94 13.64 -23.31
C THR A 238 -3.61 13.08 -23.81
N ASP A 239 -2.58 13.91 -23.92
CA ASP A 239 -1.20 13.47 -24.24
C ASP A 239 -0.46 12.85 -23.03
N THR A 240 -1.20 12.47 -21.99
CA THR A 240 -0.64 11.83 -20.79
C THR A 240 -0.26 10.39 -21.10
N ARG A 241 0.87 9.96 -20.54
CA ARG A 241 1.37 8.59 -20.70
C ARG A 241 1.32 7.83 -19.39
N SER A 242 1.33 6.50 -19.48
CA SER A 242 1.28 5.60 -18.32
C SER A 242 2.37 5.91 -17.27
N GLU A 243 3.59 6.23 -17.71
CA GLU A 243 4.71 6.57 -16.82
C GLU A 243 4.52 7.89 -16.04
N SER A 244 3.61 8.73 -16.50
CA SER A 244 3.21 9.98 -15.85
C SER A 244 1.96 9.82 -14.97
N LEU A 245 1.33 8.64 -14.95
CA LEU A 245 0.14 8.37 -14.13
C LEU A 245 0.51 7.63 -12.84
N GLU A 246 0.00 8.17 -11.74
CA GLU A 246 0.10 7.54 -10.43
C GLU A 246 -1.28 7.42 -9.79
N TRP A 247 -1.61 6.26 -9.25
CA TRP A 247 -2.82 6.07 -8.45
C TRP A 247 -2.52 6.24 -6.96
N HIS A 248 -3.36 7.00 -6.26
CA HIS A 248 -3.31 7.17 -4.82
C HIS A 248 -4.74 7.08 -4.27
N GLY A 249 -5.01 6.17 -3.34
CA GLY A 249 -6.38 5.94 -2.87
C GLY A 249 -6.45 5.66 -1.38
N HIS A 250 -7.65 5.80 -0.82
CA HIS A 250 -7.94 5.49 0.58
C HIS A 250 -8.85 4.26 0.74
N ASN A 251 -8.86 3.69 1.95
CA ASN A 251 -9.45 2.38 2.21
C ASN A 251 -10.86 2.37 2.82
N ASP A 252 -11.60 3.47 2.69
CA ASP A 252 -12.90 3.64 3.37
C ASP A 252 -13.93 2.55 2.98
N PHE A 253 -13.72 1.85 1.86
CA PHE A 253 -14.58 0.77 1.35
C PHE A 253 -13.87 -0.60 1.22
N HIS A 254 -12.75 -0.82 1.93
CA HIS A 254 -11.98 -2.08 1.95
C HIS A 254 -11.46 -2.56 0.59
N LYS A 255 -11.25 -1.65 -0.37
CA LYS A 255 -10.84 -1.99 -1.75
C LYS A 255 -9.50 -1.42 -2.14
N VAL A 256 -8.79 -0.75 -1.23
CA VAL A 256 -7.66 0.11 -1.60
C VAL A 256 -6.53 -0.62 -2.33
N LEU A 257 -6.20 -1.85 -1.92
CA LEU A 257 -5.21 -2.69 -2.60
C LEU A 257 -5.70 -3.07 -4.00
N ALA A 258 -6.90 -3.66 -4.10
CA ALA A 258 -7.51 -4.05 -5.37
C ALA A 258 -7.68 -2.86 -6.34
N ASN A 259 -7.96 -1.67 -5.81
CA ASN A 259 -8.04 -0.43 -6.57
C ASN A 259 -6.67 -0.03 -7.14
N GLY A 260 -5.60 -0.15 -6.34
CA GLY A 260 -4.23 0.03 -6.82
C GLY A 260 -3.86 -0.97 -7.91
N ILE A 261 -4.20 -2.25 -7.73
CA ILE A 261 -3.93 -3.29 -8.73
C ILE A 261 -4.68 -3.05 -10.03
N ALA A 262 -5.96 -2.65 -9.94
CA ALA A 262 -6.72 -2.22 -11.11
C ALA A 262 -6.02 -1.04 -11.81
N ALA A 263 -5.51 -0.06 -11.07
CA ALA A 263 -4.82 1.06 -11.69
C ALA A 263 -3.60 0.62 -12.52
N TRP A 264 -2.78 -0.32 -12.03
CA TRP A 264 -1.71 -0.91 -12.85
C TRP A 264 -2.24 -1.60 -14.11
N ILE A 265 -3.23 -2.48 -13.95
CA ILE A 265 -3.80 -3.28 -15.06
C ILE A 265 -4.39 -2.40 -16.18
N TYR A 266 -4.93 -1.22 -15.84
CA TYR A 266 -5.62 -0.35 -16.80
C TYR A 266 -4.79 0.84 -17.29
N GLY A 267 -3.54 1.01 -16.84
CA GLY A 267 -2.59 1.89 -17.52
C GLY A 267 -1.85 2.91 -16.64
N CYS A 268 -2.00 2.91 -15.32
CA CYS A 268 -1.07 3.64 -14.45
C CYS A 268 0.23 2.85 -14.34
N SER A 269 1.38 3.50 -14.46
CA SER A 269 2.64 2.84 -14.11
C SER A 269 2.94 2.90 -12.61
N ALA A 270 2.47 3.93 -11.90
CA ALA A 270 2.74 4.09 -10.47
C ALA A 270 1.49 3.83 -9.61
N VAL A 271 1.66 3.12 -8.50
CA VAL A 271 0.66 3.02 -7.42
C VAL A 271 1.31 3.45 -6.11
N ASN A 272 0.68 4.40 -5.43
CA ASN A 272 1.17 4.96 -4.19
C ASN A 272 0.63 4.19 -2.99
N GLY A 273 1.49 3.87 -2.03
CA GLY A 273 1.12 3.14 -0.82
C GLY A 273 1.96 3.50 0.39
N THR A 274 1.69 2.82 1.50
CA THR A 274 2.42 2.97 2.76
C THR A 274 2.58 1.62 3.44
N PHE A 275 3.62 1.44 4.25
CA PHE A 275 3.76 0.21 5.01
C PHE A 275 2.60 0.04 6.01
N LEU A 276 2.05 -1.18 6.08
CA LEU A 276 0.82 -1.51 6.84
C LEU A 276 -0.44 -0.75 6.40
N GLY A 277 -0.36 -0.02 5.29
CA GLY A 277 -1.46 0.78 4.77
C GLY A 277 -1.80 2.00 5.63
N PHE A 278 -0.89 2.51 6.47
CA PHE A 278 -1.16 3.73 7.24
C PHE A 278 -1.50 4.96 6.38
N GLY A 279 -2.33 5.84 6.92
CA GLY A 279 -2.71 7.10 6.31
C GLY A 279 -4.04 7.59 6.85
N GLU A 280 -4.53 8.70 6.30
CA GLU A 280 -5.78 9.31 6.74
C GLU A 280 -6.93 8.30 6.88
N ARG A 281 -7.62 8.36 8.03
CA ARG A 281 -8.80 7.55 8.39
C ARG A 281 -8.52 6.04 8.40
N THR A 282 -8.78 5.38 7.28
CA THR A 282 -8.68 3.93 7.08
C THR A 282 -7.44 3.53 6.30
N GLY A 283 -6.66 4.53 5.85
CA GLY A 283 -5.34 4.32 5.31
C GLY A 283 -5.26 4.20 3.78
N ASN A 284 -4.05 3.88 3.31
CA ASN A 284 -3.60 3.79 1.93
C ASN A 284 -3.46 2.32 1.47
N PRO A 285 -3.12 2.02 0.19
CA PRO A 285 -2.67 0.69 -0.19
C PRO A 285 -1.54 0.19 0.71
N PRO A 286 -1.63 -1.03 1.27
CA PRO A 286 -0.53 -1.63 2.01
C PRO A 286 0.62 -1.94 1.06
N LEU A 287 1.78 -1.34 1.31
CA LEU A 287 2.98 -1.44 0.48
C LEU A 287 3.43 -2.90 0.34
N GLU A 288 3.38 -3.68 1.40
CA GLU A 288 3.69 -5.10 1.38
C GLU A 288 2.75 -5.88 0.44
N GLY A 289 1.47 -5.53 0.37
CA GLY A 289 0.53 -6.12 -0.58
C GLY A 289 0.90 -5.78 -2.03
N LEU A 290 1.19 -4.49 -2.27
CA LEU A 290 1.61 -4.02 -3.59
C LEU A 290 2.89 -4.73 -4.08
N VAL A 291 3.84 -5.02 -3.19
CA VAL A 291 5.07 -5.76 -3.55
C VAL A 291 4.72 -7.16 -4.07
N PHE A 292 3.90 -7.91 -3.33
CA PHE A 292 3.52 -9.27 -3.75
C PHE A 292 2.66 -9.28 -5.02
N ASP A 293 1.72 -8.35 -5.16
CA ASP A 293 0.91 -8.24 -6.38
C ASP A 293 1.78 -7.84 -7.58
N TRP A 294 2.74 -6.92 -7.42
CA TRP A 294 3.69 -6.58 -8.48
C TRP A 294 4.49 -7.80 -8.94
N MET A 295 5.00 -8.59 -7.99
CA MET A 295 5.74 -9.82 -8.30
C MET A 295 4.84 -10.83 -9.02
N GLY A 296 3.58 -10.96 -8.59
CA GLY A 296 2.60 -11.84 -9.25
C GLY A 296 2.23 -11.40 -10.67
N ILE A 297 2.07 -10.10 -10.90
CA ILE A 297 1.74 -9.53 -12.21
C ILE A 297 2.92 -9.65 -13.18
N THR A 298 4.14 -9.35 -12.72
CA THR A 298 5.33 -9.32 -13.58
C THR A 298 6.01 -10.69 -13.70
N GLY A 299 5.77 -11.59 -12.75
CA GLY A 299 6.50 -12.86 -12.61
C GLY A 299 7.96 -12.68 -12.18
N ILE A 300 8.37 -11.47 -11.77
CA ILE A 300 9.76 -11.14 -11.44
C ILE A 300 9.99 -11.28 -9.93
N HIS A 301 10.97 -12.12 -9.57
CA HIS A 301 11.41 -12.30 -8.18
C HIS A 301 12.84 -11.80 -7.93
N ASP A 302 13.68 -11.76 -8.97
CA ASP A 302 15.11 -11.48 -8.82
C ASP A 302 15.39 -10.02 -8.45
N GLY A 303 16.19 -9.85 -7.40
CA GLY A 303 16.66 -8.55 -6.93
C GLY A 303 15.70 -7.83 -5.98
N ILE A 304 14.63 -8.49 -5.52
CA ILE A 304 13.68 -7.96 -4.53
C ILE A 304 13.89 -8.70 -3.20
N ASP A 305 14.28 -7.98 -2.14
CA ASP A 305 14.42 -8.54 -0.79
C ASP A 305 13.11 -8.39 -0.02
N THR A 306 12.18 -9.33 -0.22
CA THR A 306 10.90 -9.36 0.51
C THR A 306 11.07 -9.67 2.00
N THR A 307 12.22 -10.20 2.43
CA THR A 307 12.45 -10.49 3.86
C THR A 307 12.54 -9.22 4.70
N ALA A 308 12.88 -8.09 4.06
CA ALA A 308 12.86 -6.77 4.67
C ALA A 308 11.46 -6.34 5.12
N ILE A 309 10.38 -6.87 4.54
CA ILE A 309 8.99 -6.64 4.99
C ILE A 309 8.79 -7.14 6.42
N THR A 310 9.31 -8.34 6.72
CA THR A 310 9.24 -8.91 8.07
C THR A 310 10.17 -8.18 9.04
N ASP A 311 11.39 -7.84 8.60
CA ASP A 311 12.32 -7.06 9.44
C ASP A 311 11.72 -5.69 9.80
N MET A 312 11.06 -5.03 8.84
CA MET A 312 10.34 -3.78 9.04
C MET A 312 9.14 -3.97 9.99
N ALA A 313 8.36 -5.05 9.86
CA ALA A 313 7.27 -5.34 10.79
C ALA A 313 7.77 -5.56 12.23
N ASP A 314 8.89 -6.24 12.40
CA ASP A 314 9.50 -6.47 13.71
C ASP A 314 10.11 -5.18 14.28
N PHE A 315 10.65 -4.29 13.44
CA PHE A 315 11.01 -2.93 13.84
C PHE A 315 9.80 -2.15 14.36
N PHE A 316 8.65 -2.25 13.68
CA PHE A 316 7.41 -1.61 14.13
C PHE A 316 6.94 -2.14 15.49
N ARG A 317 7.04 -3.45 15.73
CA ARG A 317 6.71 -4.06 17.03
C ARG A 317 7.67 -3.65 18.14
N ASN A 318 8.96 -3.79 17.91
CA ASN A 318 9.97 -3.74 18.97
C ASN A 318 10.48 -2.34 19.25
N LYS A 319 10.53 -1.47 18.24
CA LYS A 319 11.07 -0.11 18.35
C LYS A 319 9.97 0.95 18.40
N ILE A 320 9.02 0.87 17.46
CA ILE A 320 7.90 1.82 17.38
C ILE A 320 6.80 1.49 18.42
N ASN A 321 6.77 0.26 18.94
CA ASN A 321 5.74 -0.26 19.85
C ASN A 321 4.34 -0.26 19.22
N TYR A 322 4.26 -0.51 17.91
CA TYR A 322 2.99 -0.69 17.22
C TYR A 322 2.52 -2.15 17.30
N VAL A 323 1.25 -2.35 17.67
CA VAL A 323 0.63 -3.67 17.73
C VAL A 323 0.02 -4.02 16.37
N ILE A 324 0.76 -4.82 15.59
CA ILE A 324 0.26 -5.38 14.32
C ILE A 324 -0.73 -6.51 14.64
N PRO A 325 -1.96 -6.51 14.07
CA PRO A 325 -2.90 -7.61 14.27
C PRO A 325 -2.26 -8.97 13.94
N PRO A 326 -2.43 -10.00 14.79
CA PRO A 326 -1.81 -11.31 14.57
C PRO A 326 -2.15 -11.94 13.21
N ASN A 327 -3.36 -11.71 12.72
CA ASN A 327 -3.87 -12.21 11.44
C ASN A 327 -3.66 -11.25 10.26
N TYR A 328 -2.86 -10.19 10.41
CA TYR A 328 -2.58 -9.26 9.33
C TYR A 328 -1.78 -9.98 8.20
N PRO A 329 -2.15 -9.81 6.91
CA PRO A 329 -1.46 -10.48 5.80
C PRO A 329 0.05 -10.27 5.79
N PHE A 330 0.81 -11.33 5.47
CA PHE A 330 2.28 -11.35 5.33
C PHE A 330 3.11 -11.08 6.58
N VAL A 331 2.70 -10.16 7.45
CA VAL A 331 3.51 -9.72 8.59
C VAL A 331 2.95 -10.18 9.93
N GLY A 332 1.66 -10.49 10.05
CA GLY A 332 1.00 -10.88 11.29
C GLY A 332 1.65 -12.13 11.92
N THR A 333 1.71 -12.21 13.25
CA THR A 333 2.37 -13.35 13.92
C THR A 333 1.71 -14.70 13.63
N ASP A 334 0.42 -14.67 13.29
CA ASP A 334 -0.44 -15.81 13.03
C ASP A 334 -0.83 -15.95 11.55
N PHE A 335 -0.32 -15.11 10.65
CA PHE A 335 -0.78 -15.12 9.24
C PHE A 335 -0.58 -16.49 8.58
N ASN A 336 0.49 -17.21 8.96
CA ASN A 336 0.82 -18.54 8.46
C ASN A 336 0.62 -19.64 9.51
N THR A 337 -0.31 -19.43 10.46
CA THR A 337 -0.63 -20.39 11.51
C THR A 337 -1.93 -21.12 11.20
N THR A 338 -1.87 -22.44 11.07
CA THR A 338 -3.06 -23.28 10.93
C THR A 338 -3.54 -23.82 12.28
N ARG A 339 -4.86 -23.97 12.44
CA ARG A 339 -5.49 -24.47 13.68
C ARG A 339 -6.25 -25.78 13.49
N ALA A 340 -6.53 -26.16 12.23
CA ALA A 340 -7.29 -27.36 11.91
C ALA A 340 -6.36 -28.58 11.89
N GLY A 341 -6.75 -29.66 12.59
CA GLY A 341 -5.95 -30.90 12.62
C GLY A 341 -5.73 -31.52 11.24
N ILE A 342 -6.71 -31.40 10.34
CA ILE A 342 -6.59 -31.84 8.94
C ILE A 342 -5.55 -31.03 8.16
N HIS A 343 -5.39 -29.74 8.45
CA HIS A 343 -4.39 -28.90 7.80
C HIS A 343 -3.00 -29.24 8.31
N ALA A 344 -2.86 -29.46 9.62
CA ALA A 344 -1.59 -29.89 10.21
C ALA A 344 -1.11 -31.24 9.65
N ASP A 345 -2.02 -32.21 9.44
CA ASP A 345 -1.69 -33.48 8.77
C ASP A 345 -1.33 -33.31 7.28
N GLY A 346 -1.83 -32.27 6.62
CA GLY A 346 -1.36 -31.89 5.28
C GLY A 346 0.07 -31.36 5.31
N LEU A 347 0.36 -30.40 6.21
CA LEU A 347 1.69 -29.80 6.35
C LEU A 347 2.79 -30.82 6.69
N THR A 348 2.47 -31.87 7.47
CA THR A 348 3.44 -32.95 7.77
C THR A 348 3.80 -33.79 6.54
N LYS A 349 2.94 -33.84 5.51
CA LYS A 349 3.17 -34.61 4.29
C LYS A 349 3.88 -33.77 3.23
N ASN A 350 3.38 -32.56 3.01
CA ASN A 350 3.97 -31.58 2.13
C ASN A 350 3.47 -30.19 2.53
N GLU A 351 4.39 -29.29 2.83
CA GLU A 351 4.12 -27.91 3.23
C GLU A 351 3.30 -27.15 2.16
N GLU A 352 3.52 -27.42 0.86
CA GLU A 352 2.81 -26.77 -0.26
C GLU A 352 1.30 -27.00 -0.26
N ILE A 353 0.78 -28.01 0.46
CA ILE A 353 -0.66 -28.30 0.51
C ILE A 353 -1.42 -27.14 1.18
N TYR A 354 -0.80 -26.51 2.19
CA TYR A 354 -1.43 -25.46 2.99
C TYR A 354 -0.58 -24.21 3.17
N ASN A 355 0.65 -24.17 2.64
CA ASN A 355 1.42 -22.94 2.55
C ASN A 355 1.08 -22.18 1.26
N ILE A 356 0.83 -20.89 1.37
CA ILE A 356 0.38 -20.05 0.23
C ILE A 356 1.48 -19.82 -0.82
N PHE A 357 2.75 -19.89 -0.40
CA PHE A 357 3.99 -19.94 -1.18
C PHE A 357 5.12 -20.24 -0.19
N ASP A 358 6.39 -20.29 -0.59
CA ASP A 358 7.52 -20.45 0.33
C ASP A 358 7.72 -19.22 1.24
N THR A 359 6.88 -19.11 2.27
CA THR A 359 6.85 -17.98 3.22
C THR A 359 8.06 -17.95 4.14
N GLU A 360 8.75 -19.08 4.36
CA GLU A 360 10.02 -19.08 5.08
C GLU A 360 11.08 -18.33 4.27
N LYS A 361 11.22 -18.66 2.98
CA LYS A 361 12.15 -17.99 2.07
C LYS A 361 11.82 -16.51 1.85
N PHE A 362 10.56 -16.19 1.53
CA PHE A 362 10.19 -14.83 1.12
C PHE A 362 9.86 -13.91 2.30
N LEU A 363 9.43 -14.44 3.44
CA LEU A 363 8.96 -13.65 4.58
C LEU A 363 9.63 -14.01 5.90
N LYS A 364 10.56 -14.97 5.99
CA LYS A 364 11.09 -15.49 7.27
C LYS A 364 9.97 -15.99 8.20
N ARG A 365 8.89 -16.51 7.62
CA ARG A 365 7.66 -16.86 8.34
C ARG A 365 7.22 -18.28 7.95
N PRO A 366 7.84 -19.32 8.54
CA PRO A 366 7.49 -20.71 8.25
C PRO A 366 6.05 -21.02 8.69
N CYS A 367 5.48 -22.11 8.16
CA CYS A 367 4.17 -22.59 8.61
C CYS A 367 4.20 -22.97 10.09
N LYS A 368 3.16 -22.54 10.83
CA LYS A 368 2.97 -22.87 12.24
C LYS A 368 1.67 -23.63 12.45
N VAL A 369 1.62 -24.42 13.52
CA VAL A 369 0.39 -25.09 13.98
C VAL A 369 0.06 -24.57 15.37
N ALA A 370 -1.13 -24.00 15.55
CA ALA A 370 -1.64 -23.68 16.88
C ALA A 370 -2.21 -24.94 17.55
N ILE A 371 -1.93 -25.10 18.85
CA ILE A 371 -2.40 -26.25 19.63
C ILE A 371 -3.62 -25.88 20.46
N SER A 372 -4.70 -26.66 20.30
CA SER A 372 -5.96 -26.56 21.04
C SER A 372 -6.59 -27.94 21.25
N ASN A 373 -7.79 -28.00 21.83
CA ASN A 373 -8.59 -29.24 21.94
C ASN A 373 -8.93 -29.88 20.59
N THR A 374 -8.93 -29.11 19.50
CA THR A 374 -9.17 -29.64 18.15
C THR A 374 -7.91 -30.18 17.47
N SER A 375 -6.75 -30.01 18.08
CA SER A 375 -5.48 -30.51 17.54
C SER A 375 -5.35 -32.01 17.78
N GLY A 376 -5.19 -32.79 16.71
CA GLY A 376 -4.85 -34.21 16.82
C GLY A 376 -3.37 -34.42 17.17
N LEU A 377 -2.98 -35.68 17.41
CA LEU A 377 -1.59 -36.06 17.70
C LEU A 377 -0.61 -35.56 16.61
N ALA A 378 -1.03 -35.54 15.34
CA ALA A 378 -0.24 -35.02 14.24
C ALA A 378 0.07 -33.51 14.36
N GLY A 379 -0.87 -32.70 14.88
CA GLY A 379 -0.64 -31.28 15.10
C GLY A 379 0.38 -31.02 16.20
N ILE A 380 0.30 -31.79 17.30
CA ILE A 380 1.28 -31.72 18.39
C ILE A 380 2.66 -32.18 17.89
N ALA A 381 2.73 -33.28 17.14
CA ALA A 381 3.97 -33.77 16.55
C ALA A 381 4.62 -32.71 15.63
N TYR A 382 3.83 -32.06 14.77
CA TYR A 382 4.32 -31.00 13.90
C TYR A 382 4.84 -29.78 14.67
N TRP A 383 4.11 -29.35 15.72
CA TRP A 383 4.57 -28.24 16.56
C TRP A 383 5.92 -28.57 17.22
N ILE A 384 6.08 -29.77 17.77
CA ILE A 384 7.35 -30.23 18.37
C ILE A 384 8.45 -30.25 17.32
N GLN A 385 8.18 -30.82 16.13
CA GLN A 385 9.15 -30.90 15.03
C GLN A 385 9.62 -29.52 14.54
N SER A 386 8.73 -28.52 14.56
CA SER A 386 9.00 -27.16 14.08
C SER A 386 9.74 -26.29 15.10
N ASN A 387 9.69 -26.63 16.39
CA ASN A 387 10.18 -25.79 17.48
C ASN A 387 11.41 -26.36 18.22
N ILE A 388 11.91 -27.52 17.79
CA ILE A 388 13.03 -28.25 18.44
C ILE A 388 14.14 -28.51 17.42
N PRO A 389 15.42 -28.62 17.84
CA PRO A 389 16.55 -28.77 16.91
C PRO A 389 16.37 -29.90 15.89
N LYS A 390 16.74 -29.62 14.63
CA LYS A 390 16.62 -30.54 13.50
C LYS A 390 17.43 -31.83 13.73
N GLY A 391 16.90 -32.97 13.28
CA GLY A 391 17.59 -34.28 13.30
C GLY A 391 16.93 -35.40 14.11
N LYS A 392 15.78 -35.12 14.75
CA LYS A 392 14.96 -36.13 15.44
C LYS A 392 13.66 -36.36 14.68
N ASP A 393 13.33 -37.62 14.39
CA ASP A 393 12.07 -38.02 13.76
C ASP A 393 10.98 -38.13 14.83
N ILE A 394 10.07 -37.15 14.85
CA ILE A 394 9.00 -37.07 15.84
C ILE A 394 7.72 -37.66 15.24
N ARG A 395 7.50 -38.95 15.50
CA ARG A 395 6.30 -39.64 15.06
C ARG A 395 5.10 -39.29 15.93
N LYS A 396 3.92 -39.16 15.31
CA LYS A 396 2.65 -38.87 16.00
C LYS A 396 2.20 -39.93 17.02
N ASP A 397 2.75 -41.14 16.97
CA ASP A 397 2.46 -42.23 17.90
C ASP A 397 3.43 -42.29 19.09
N ASN A 398 4.30 -41.29 19.26
CA ASN A 398 5.14 -41.17 20.44
C ASN A 398 4.27 -41.08 21.73
N PRO A 399 4.52 -41.90 22.76
CA PRO A 399 3.75 -41.88 24.00
C PRO A 399 3.73 -40.52 24.71
N GLY A 400 4.83 -39.76 24.66
CA GLY A 400 4.91 -38.41 25.21
C GLY A 400 3.92 -37.45 24.55
N ILE A 401 3.71 -37.56 23.24
CA ILE A 401 2.70 -36.78 22.52
C ILE A 401 1.29 -37.12 22.99
N THR A 402 1.02 -38.41 23.25
CA THR A 402 -0.28 -38.85 23.80
C THR A 402 -0.51 -38.27 25.19
N THR A 403 0.52 -38.25 26.05
CA THR A 403 0.43 -37.63 27.38
C THR A 403 0.16 -36.13 27.28
N ILE A 404 0.86 -35.43 26.39
CA ILE A 404 0.60 -34.00 26.12
C ILE A 404 -0.84 -33.79 25.65
N LYS A 405 -1.35 -34.61 24.72
CA LYS A 405 -2.74 -34.52 24.25
C LYS A 405 -3.75 -34.69 25.37
N ASN A 406 -3.54 -35.66 26.25
CA ASN A 406 -4.43 -35.90 27.39
C ASN A 406 -4.44 -34.71 28.36
N TRP A 407 -3.28 -34.08 28.60
CA TRP A 407 -3.19 -32.87 29.40
C TRP A 407 -3.97 -31.72 28.75
N ILE A 408 -3.78 -31.51 27.45
CA ILE A 408 -4.51 -30.48 26.69
C ILE A 408 -6.02 -30.69 26.82
N ASP A 409 -6.51 -31.90 26.59
CA ASP A 409 -7.95 -32.22 26.69
C ASP A 409 -8.53 -31.94 28.08
N GLU A 410 -7.77 -32.22 29.12
CA GLU A 410 -8.16 -31.93 30.49
C GLU A 410 -8.24 -30.42 30.76
N GLU A 411 -7.30 -29.62 30.26
CA GLU A 411 -7.35 -28.17 30.42
C GLU A 411 -8.58 -27.54 29.75
N TYR A 412 -8.98 -28.01 28.58
CA TYR A 412 -10.22 -27.57 27.94
C TYR A 412 -11.47 -28.10 28.64
N ARG A 413 -11.42 -29.32 29.20
CA ARG A 413 -12.49 -29.85 30.05
C ARG A 413 -12.70 -28.99 31.31
N ARG A 414 -11.63 -28.36 31.82
CA ARG A 414 -11.65 -27.38 32.92
C ARG A 414 -12.09 -25.98 32.50
N GLY A 415 -12.46 -25.79 31.24
CA GLY A 415 -13.02 -24.54 30.74
C GLY A 415 -12.02 -23.57 30.11
N ARG A 416 -10.79 -24.02 29.78
CA ARG A 416 -9.87 -23.21 28.96
C ARG A 416 -10.53 -22.86 27.62
N THR A 417 -10.38 -21.61 27.18
CA THR A 417 -10.92 -21.11 25.89
C THR A 417 -9.84 -20.55 24.97
N THR A 418 -8.60 -20.44 25.44
CA THR A 418 -7.43 -19.97 24.67
C THR A 418 -6.65 -21.15 24.08
N THR A 419 -5.83 -20.93 23.06
CA THR A 419 -4.83 -21.92 22.61
C THR A 419 -3.78 -22.17 23.70
N ILE A 420 -3.09 -23.30 23.60
CA ILE A 420 -1.94 -23.60 24.47
C ILE A 420 -0.76 -22.77 23.97
N SER A 421 -0.08 -22.05 24.88
CA SER A 421 1.05 -21.20 24.50
C SER A 421 2.30 -22.01 24.18
N ASP A 422 3.24 -21.43 23.42
CA ASP A 422 4.53 -22.07 23.14
C ASP A 422 5.30 -22.37 24.44
N GLU A 423 5.22 -21.49 25.45
CA GLU A 423 5.85 -21.70 26.77
C GLU A 423 5.28 -22.93 27.49
N GLU A 424 3.96 -23.09 27.49
CA GLU A 424 3.30 -24.26 28.07
C GLU A 424 3.69 -25.54 27.33
N LEU A 425 3.69 -25.50 26.00
CA LEU A 425 4.08 -26.64 25.18
C LEU A 425 5.55 -27.03 25.39
N PHE A 426 6.47 -26.06 25.47
CA PHE A 426 7.87 -26.33 25.82
C PHE A 426 8.02 -26.96 27.20
N ALA A 427 7.27 -26.49 28.21
CA ALA A 427 7.27 -27.09 29.54
C ALA A 427 6.78 -28.55 29.51
N LEU A 428 5.72 -28.82 28.76
CA LEU A 428 5.17 -30.17 28.56
C LEU A 428 6.16 -31.08 27.82
N VAL A 429 6.87 -30.58 26.80
CA VAL A 429 7.92 -31.35 26.13
C VAL A 429 9.06 -31.66 27.08
N ARG A 430 9.56 -30.68 27.87
CA ARG A 430 10.62 -30.92 28.87
C ARG A 430 10.23 -32.02 29.86
N GLN A 431 8.96 -32.08 30.24
CA GLN A 431 8.47 -33.05 31.21
C GLN A 431 8.30 -34.45 30.61
N ASN A 432 7.77 -34.54 29.38
CA ASN A 432 7.29 -35.80 28.81
C ASN A 432 8.24 -36.40 27.76
N MET A 433 9.12 -35.59 27.17
CA MET A 433 10.09 -35.96 26.14
C MET A 433 11.40 -35.17 26.34
N PRO A 434 12.05 -35.23 27.52
CA PRO A 434 13.25 -34.45 27.84
C PRO A 434 14.41 -34.74 26.88
N GLU A 435 14.46 -35.93 26.29
CA GLU A 435 15.46 -36.33 25.32
C GLU A 435 15.45 -35.48 24.04
N LEU A 436 14.38 -34.72 23.79
CA LEU A 436 14.25 -33.86 22.61
C LEU A 436 14.97 -32.52 22.76
N LEU A 437 15.19 -32.03 23.98
CA LEU A 437 15.63 -30.66 24.27
C LEU A 437 17.10 -30.51 24.65
#